data_AF-A0AAE1PET8-F1
#
_entry.id   AF-A0AAE1PET8-F1
#
_cell.length_a   1.000
_cell.length_b   1.000
_cell.length_c   1.000
_cell.angle_alpha   90.00
_cell.angle_beta   90.00
_cell.angle_gamma   90.00
#
_symmetry.space_group_name_H-M   'P 1'
#
loop_
_entity.id
_entity.type
_entity.pdbx_description
1 polymer ?
#
loop_
_entity_poly.entity_id
_entity_poly.type
_entity_poly.pdbx_seq_one_letter_code
_entity_poly.pdbx_strand_id
1 'polypeptide(L)'
;MKAGIINPANWETVGADRNGWRLAVRAGLQRSEQRREDQWGQRRERRPQRAASAPTEPGVDYICSKCNRARRSRIGLYSHSRRCNSTTD
;
A
#
# COMPACT_ATOMS: atom_id res chain seq x y z
N MET A 1 -11.44 14.93 -6.30
CA MET A 1 -10.20 15.70 -6.53
C MET A 1 -9.29 15.49 -5.33
N LYS A 2 -7.99 15.18 -5.50
CA LYS A 2 -7.05 15.16 -4.35
C LYS A 2 -7.00 16.57 -3.79
N ALA A 3 -7.43 16.77 -2.55
CA ALA A 3 -7.35 18.04 -1.83
C ALA A 3 -5.86 18.44 -1.73
N GLY A 4 -5.40 19.14 -2.76
CA GLY A 4 -4.00 19.38 -3.02
C GLY A 4 -3.68 20.80 -2.66
N ILE A 5 -2.84 20.97 -1.64
CA ILE A 5 -1.94 22.11 -1.39
C ILE A 5 -2.64 23.46 -1.09
N ILE A 6 -3.63 23.86 -1.88
CA ILE A 6 -4.35 25.14 -1.84
C ILE A 6 -5.84 24.87 -1.77
N ASN A 7 -6.57 25.70 -1.02
CA ASN A 7 -8.01 25.58 -0.89
C ASN A 7 -8.70 26.00 -2.21
N PRO A 8 -9.49 25.12 -2.84
CA PRO A 8 -10.21 25.43 -4.08
C PRO A 8 -11.21 26.58 -3.95
N ALA A 9 -11.61 26.96 -2.73
CA ALA A 9 -12.54 28.07 -2.52
C ALA A 9 -11.88 29.46 -2.55
N ASN A 10 -10.55 29.56 -2.43
CA ASN A 10 -9.86 30.84 -2.31
C ASN A 10 -8.59 30.97 -3.18
N TRP A 11 -8.37 30.03 -4.11
CA TRP A 11 -7.15 30.01 -4.92
C TRP A 11 -7.02 31.22 -5.84
N GLU A 12 -8.13 31.78 -6.34
CA GLU A 12 -8.13 32.98 -7.19
C GLU A 12 -7.67 34.21 -6.41
N THR A 13 -8.20 34.39 -5.20
CA THR A 13 -7.82 35.47 -4.30
C THR A 13 -6.34 35.38 -3.89
N VAL A 14 -5.87 34.17 -3.58
CA VAL A 14 -4.47 33.94 -3.20
C VAL A 14 -3.55 34.05 -4.42
N GLY A 15 -4.03 33.74 -5.62
CA GLY A 15 -3.29 33.85 -6.89
C GLY A 15 -3.10 35.29 -7.36
N ALA A 16 -3.96 36.22 -6.93
CA ALA A 16 -3.84 37.64 -7.25
C ALA A 16 -2.59 38.28 -6.62
N ASP A 17 -2.17 37.82 -5.44
CA ASP A 17 -0.89 38.18 -4.85
C ASP A 17 0.18 37.11 -5.16
N ARG A 18 1.16 37.46 -6.00
CA ARG A 18 2.25 36.55 -6.39
C ARG A 18 3.08 36.07 -5.19
N ASN A 19 3.28 36.91 -4.18
CA ASN A 19 4.07 36.52 -3.00
C ASN A 19 3.25 35.62 -2.08
N GLY A 20 2.01 36.00 -1.80
CA GLY A 20 1.02 35.17 -1.10
C GLY A 20 0.83 33.80 -1.74
N TRP A 21 0.74 33.75 -3.07
CA TRP A 21 0.66 32.50 -3.83
C TRP A 21 1.87 31.58 -3.58
N ARG A 22 3.10 32.12 -3.69
CA ARG A 22 4.32 31.34 -3.48
C ARG A 22 4.39 30.77 -2.05
N LEU A 23 4.02 31.57 -1.06
CA LEU A 23 3.98 31.14 0.34
C LEU A 23 2.92 30.05 0.56
N ALA A 24 1.71 30.24 0.02
CA ALA A 24 0.62 29.28 0.13
C ALA A 24 0.97 27.94 -0.53
N VAL A 25 1.59 27.96 -1.72
CA VAL A 25 2.06 26.76 -2.41
C VAL A 25 3.12 26.03 -1.59
N ARG A 26 4.16 26.73 -1.10
CA ARG A 26 5.23 26.11 -0.29
C ARG A 26 4.68 25.48 0.98
N ALA A 27 3.83 26.20 1.71
CA ALA A 27 3.22 25.71 2.92
C ALA A 27 2.30 24.50 2.64
N GLY A 28 1.56 24.53 1.53
CA GLY A 28 0.71 23.41 1.11
C GLY A 28 1.49 22.16 0.72
N LEU A 29 2.66 22.33 0.08
CA LEU A 29 3.56 21.24 -0.25
C LEU A 29 4.12 20.59 1.02
N GLN A 30 4.67 21.39 1.92
CA GLN A 30 5.20 20.91 3.19
C GLN A 30 4.15 20.15 4.01
N ARG A 31 2.92 20.69 4.13
CA ARG A 31 1.81 19.97 4.79
C ARG A 31 1.46 18.66 4.09
N SER A 32 1.52 18.63 2.76
CA SER A 32 1.23 17.42 2.00
C SER A 32 2.31 16.35 2.19
N GLU A 33 3.58 16.74 2.29
CA GLU A 33 4.70 15.86 2.55
C GLU A 33 4.63 15.30 3.97
N GLN A 34 4.45 16.17 4.96
CA GLN A 34 4.25 15.76 6.35
C GLN A 34 3.09 14.76 6.47
N ARG A 35 1.94 15.07 5.86
CA ARG A 35 0.79 14.15 5.87
C ARG A 35 1.11 12.80 5.22
N ARG A 36 1.95 12.76 4.18
CA ARG A 36 2.40 11.50 3.60
C ARG A 36 3.25 10.75 4.61
N GLU A 37 4.25 11.36 5.20
CA GLU A 37 5.11 10.72 6.20
C GLU A 37 4.30 10.18 7.38
N ASP A 38 3.37 10.96 7.93
CA ASP A 38 2.49 10.57 9.02
C ASP A 38 1.63 9.36 8.63
N GLN A 39 1.05 9.37 7.42
CA GLN A 39 0.26 8.23 6.93
C GLN A 39 1.12 6.97 6.77
N TRP A 40 2.38 7.12 6.35
CA TRP A 40 3.30 6.00 6.23
C TRP A 40 3.74 5.47 7.60
N GLY A 41 3.98 6.36 8.57
CA GLY A 41 4.20 6.02 9.98
C GLY A 41 3.03 5.22 10.55
N GLN A 42 1.82 5.77 10.45
CA GLN A 42 0.59 5.11 10.90
C GLN A 42 0.36 3.75 10.21
N ARG A 43 0.69 3.61 8.92
CA ARG A 43 0.59 2.31 8.23
C ARG A 43 1.59 1.29 8.76
N ARG A 44 2.81 1.72 9.11
CA ARG A 44 3.82 0.85 9.74
C ARG A 44 3.36 0.38 11.11
N GLU A 45 2.86 1.29 11.94
CA GLU A 45 2.34 0.97 13.28
C GLU A 45 1.12 0.03 13.24
N ARG A 46 0.22 0.21 12.27
CA ARG A 46 -0.96 -0.66 12.10
C ARG A 46 -0.63 -2.04 11.52
N ARG A 47 0.58 -2.26 10.98
CA ARG A 47 0.98 -3.53 10.37
C ARG A 47 0.97 -4.71 11.35
N PRO A 48 1.57 -4.63 12.56
CA PRO A 48 1.52 -5.71 13.54
C PRO A 48 0.08 -6.01 14.01
N GLN A 49 -0.73 -4.98 14.24
CA GLN A 49 -2.14 -5.15 14.64
C GLN A 49 -2.94 -5.92 13.57
N ARG A 50 -2.74 -5.58 12.28
CA ARG A 50 -3.37 -6.31 11.16
C ARG A 50 -2.87 -7.74 11.01
N ALA A 51 -1.60 -8.01 11.31
CA ALA A 51 -1.06 -9.36 11.25
C ALA A 51 -1.65 -10.24 12.37
N ALA A 52 -1.89 -9.67 13.56
CA ALA A 52 -2.51 -10.36 14.68
C ALA A 52 -4.02 -10.59 14.50
N SER A 53 -4.72 -9.68 13.82
CA SER A 53 -6.17 -9.77 13.61
C SER A 53 -6.57 -10.47 12.31
N ALA A 54 -5.61 -10.92 11.49
CA ALA A 54 -5.92 -11.64 10.26
C ALA A 54 -6.48 -13.02 10.63
N PRO A 55 -7.65 -13.42 10.08
CA PRO A 55 -8.12 -14.79 10.20
C PRO A 55 -7.03 -15.71 9.66
N THR A 56 -6.38 -16.45 10.56
CA THR A 56 -5.52 -17.56 10.16
C THR A 56 -6.49 -18.65 9.76
N GLU A 57 -6.83 -18.71 8.47
CA GLU A 57 -7.51 -19.88 7.91
C GLU A 57 -6.72 -21.12 8.37
N PRO A 58 -7.37 -22.11 9.02
CA PRO A 58 -6.68 -23.30 9.50
C PRO A 58 -5.91 -23.91 8.32
N GLY A 59 -4.64 -24.24 8.59
CA GLY A 59 -3.63 -24.57 7.59
C GLY A 59 -3.99 -25.79 6.74
N VAL A 60 -4.80 -25.58 5.71
CA VAL A 60 -4.91 -26.55 4.62
C VAL A 60 -3.66 -26.38 3.79
N ASP A 61 -2.73 -27.32 3.94
CA ASP A 61 -1.57 -27.40 3.06
C ASP A 61 -2.02 -27.75 1.65
N TYR A 62 -1.69 -26.89 0.70
CA TYR A 62 -2.03 -27.08 -0.71
C TYR A 62 -0.91 -27.87 -1.38
N ILE A 63 -1.19 -29.14 -1.68
CA ILE A 63 -0.18 -30.08 -2.19
C ILE A 63 -0.11 -30.01 -3.72
N CYS A 64 1.11 -29.95 -4.24
CA CYS A 64 1.37 -30.06 -5.69
C CYS A 64 1.24 -31.51 -6.15
N SER A 65 0.36 -31.80 -7.11
CA SER A 65 0.22 -33.14 -7.68
C SER A 65 1.45 -33.65 -8.44
N LYS A 66 2.34 -32.75 -8.88
CA LYS A 66 3.53 -33.11 -9.65
C LYS A 66 4.72 -33.51 -8.77
N CYS A 67 5.01 -32.75 -7.71
CA CYS A 67 6.18 -32.98 -6.82
C CYS A 67 5.83 -33.25 -5.35
N ASN A 68 4.54 -33.39 -5.04
CA ASN A 68 3.99 -33.63 -3.71
C ASN A 68 4.38 -32.59 -2.62
N ARG A 69 4.83 -31.40 -3.02
CA ARG A 69 5.28 -30.35 -2.10
C ARG A 69 4.11 -29.49 -1.61
N ALA A 70 4.00 -29.33 -0.29
CA ALA A 70 3.00 -28.48 0.35
C ALA A 70 3.26 -26.97 0.13
N ARG A 71 2.18 -26.20 -0.01
CA ARG A 71 2.18 -24.75 -0.13
C ARG A 71 1.19 -24.14 0.86
N ARG A 72 1.57 -22.99 1.43
CA ARG A 72 0.79 -22.28 2.46
C ARG A 72 -0.44 -21.52 1.92
N SER A 73 -0.69 -21.53 0.61
CA SER A 73 -1.84 -20.87 0.00
C SER A 73 -2.15 -21.40 -1.40
N ARG A 74 -3.40 -21.23 -1.86
CA ARG A 74 -3.84 -21.54 -3.24
C ARG A 74 -3.03 -20.78 -4.28
N ILE A 75 -2.73 -19.50 -4.03
CA ILE A 75 -1.90 -18.66 -4.93
C ILE A 75 -0.47 -19.19 -5.00
N GLY A 76 0.07 -19.65 -3.86
CA GLY A 76 1.38 -20.30 -3.77
C GLY A 76 1.43 -21.60 -4.57
N LEU A 77 0.39 -22.44 -4.48
CA LEU A 77 0.25 -23.65 -5.30
C LEU A 77 0.15 -23.32 -6.79
N TYR A 78 -0.68 -22.36 -7.19
CA TYR A 78 -0.83 -21.97 -8.59
C TYR A 78 0.47 -21.41 -9.19
N SER A 79 1.17 -20.55 -8.45
CA SER A 79 2.46 -20.02 -8.91
C SER A 79 3.52 -21.11 -9.02
N HIS A 80 3.47 -22.08 -8.11
CA HIS A 80 4.35 -23.23 -8.13
C HIS A 80 4.06 -24.18 -9.30
N SER A 81 2.80 -24.55 -9.52
CA SER A 81 2.41 -25.55 -10.53
C SER A 81 2.82 -25.15 -11.95
N ARG A 82 2.85 -23.83 -12.23
CA ARG A 82 3.34 -23.24 -13.48
C ARG A 82 4.84 -23.44 -13.75
N ARG A 83 5.65 -23.59 -12.69
CA ARG A 83 7.12 -23.74 -12.76
C ARG A 83 7.59 -25.10 -12.22
N CYS A 84 6.65 -25.98 -11.93
CA CYS A 84 6.94 -27.27 -11.32
C CYS A 84 7.31 -28.25 -12.43
N ASN A 85 8.60 -28.61 -12.47
CA ASN A 85 9.22 -29.47 -13.48
C ASN A 85 9.47 -30.86 -12.90
N SER A 86 8.43 -31.52 -12.40
CA SER A 86 8.56 -32.87 -11.86
C SER A 86 8.84 -33.86 -12.98
N THR A 87 10.11 -34.07 -13.27
CA THR A 87 10.59 -35.33 -13.81
C THR A 87 10.47 -36.34 -12.67
N THR A 88 9.41 -37.14 -12.72
CA THR A 88 9.30 -38.38 -11.97
C THR A 88 10.28 -39.36 -12.62
N ASP A 89 11.36 -39.69 -11.92
CA ASP A 89 12.04 -41.00 -11.98
C ASP A 89 12.16 -41.49 -10.53
#